data_AF-A0A7Y7NWV7-F1
#
_entry.id   AF-A0A7Y7NWV7-F1
#
_cell.length_a   1.000
_cell.length_b   1.000
_cell.length_c   1.000
_cell.angle_alpha   90.00
_cell.angle_beta   90.00
_cell.angle_gamma   90.00
#
_symmetry.space_group_name_H-M   'P 1'
#
loop_
_entity.id
_entity.type
_entity.pdbx_description
1 polymer ?
#
loop_
_entity_poly.entity_id
_entity_poly.type
_entity_poly.pdbx_seq_one_letter_code
_entity_poly.pdbx_strand_id
1 'polypeptide(L)'
;MKRILQFMMLGAFFLLFTGCPYESDVALSDPKYSKIDNLLIGKWLGTEEIDSTKKIELYFSKLNSNIYSIKYKQKRRNEMELKLKGFVTILNNIKILNIYDIVDDKSKSPRNKFLFFKYEIVKENIKISFASDKIVKKRMTSRTELRNFFINNMNKDGFFEKMDDEGKLTFKKVN
;
A
#
# COMPACT_ATOMS: atom_id res chain seq x y z
N MET A 1 -15.35 -43.22 -3.33
CA MET A 1 -14.32 -42.32 -3.88
C MET A 1 -14.82 -40.95 -4.34
N LYS A 2 -16.10 -40.75 -4.71
CA LYS A 2 -16.62 -39.43 -5.16
C LYS A 2 -16.64 -38.31 -4.10
N ARG A 3 -16.71 -38.67 -2.80
CA ARG A 3 -16.81 -37.68 -1.70
C ARG A 3 -15.48 -37.02 -1.32
N ILE A 4 -14.33 -37.67 -1.56
CA ILE A 4 -13.00 -37.09 -1.29
C ILE A 4 -12.61 -36.04 -2.34
N LEU A 5 -13.07 -36.22 -3.59
CA LEU A 5 -12.85 -35.25 -4.67
C LEU A 5 -13.57 -33.91 -4.39
N GLN A 6 -14.71 -33.94 -3.70
CA GLN A 6 -15.46 -32.73 -3.31
C GLN A 6 -14.77 -31.93 -2.21
N PHE A 7 -14.06 -32.59 -1.28
CA PHE A 7 -13.27 -31.89 -0.24
C PHE A 7 -11.96 -31.30 -0.77
N MET A 8 -11.32 -31.93 -1.77
CA MET A 8 -10.16 -31.32 -2.46
C MET A 8 -10.56 -30.08 -3.27
N MET A 9 -11.76 -30.05 -3.85
CA MET A 9 -12.25 -28.89 -4.61
C MET A 9 -12.63 -27.70 -3.70
N LEU A 10 -13.04 -27.94 -2.45
CA LEU A 10 -13.32 -26.87 -1.48
C LEU A 10 -12.04 -26.25 -0.88
N GLY A 11 -10.98 -27.04 -0.69
CA GLY A 11 -9.71 -26.55 -0.13
C GLY A 11 -8.94 -25.61 -1.07
N ALA A 12 -9.04 -25.82 -2.38
CA ALA A 12 -8.39 -24.98 -3.38
C ALA A 12 -9.01 -23.58 -3.50
N PHE A 13 -10.26 -23.38 -3.06
CA PHE A 13 -10.94 -22.09 -3.14
C PHE A 13 -10.45 -21.10 -2.08
N PHE A 14 -9.98 -21.59 -0.92
CA PHE A 14 -9.51 -20.74 0.18
C PHE A 14 -8.14 -20.09 -0.07
N LEU A 15 -7.31 -20.65 -0.95
CA LEU A 15 -5.98 -20.09 -1.27
C LEU A 15 -6.03 -18.87 -2.21
N LEU A 16 -7.19 -18.55 -2.79
CA LEU A 16 -7.34 -17.42 -3.72
C LEU A 16 -7.62 -16.07 -3.03
N PHE A 17 -7.82 -16.05 -1.71
CA PHE A 17 -8.37 -14.87 -1.04
C PHE A 17 -7.38 -14.05 -0.21
N THR A 18 -6.12 -14.47 -0.03
CA THR A 18 -5.11 -13.63 0.65
C THR A 18 -4.31 -12.83 -0.39
N GLY A 19 -4.72 -11.60 -0.68
CA GLY A 19 -4.01 -10.75 -1.64
C GLY A 19 -2.73 -10.22 -1.01
N CYS A 20 -1.59 -10.43 -1.67
CA CYS A 20 -0.35 -9.80 -1.23
C CYS A 20 -0.23 -8.41 -1.89
N PRO A 21 0.40 -7.43 -1.22
CA PRO A 21 0.75 -6.19 -1.86
C PRO A 21 1.61 -6.45 -3.11
N TYR A 22 1.19 -5.89 -4.25
CA TYR A 22 1.94 -6.00 -5.48
C TYR A 22 3.25 -5.21 -5.40
N GLU A 23 4.36 -5.91 -5.63
CA GLU A 23 5.72 -5.36 -5.66
C GLU A 23 6.24 -5.25 -7.09
N SER A 24 6.91 -4.13 -7.40
CA SER A 24 7.54 -3.91 -8.71
C SER A 24 8.97 -3.38 -8.62
N ASP A 25 9.77 -3.64 -9.65
CA ASP A 25 11.11 -3.04 -9.81
C ASP A 25 11.07 -1.61 -10.35
N VAL A 26 9.93 -1.23 -10.93
CA VAL A 26 9.72 0.06 -11.58
C VAL A 26 8.56 0.78 -10.93
N ALA A 27 8.64 2.10 -10.83
CA ALA A 27 7.54 2.92 -10.32
C ALA A 27 6.54 3.29 -11.43
N LEU A 28 5.35 3.78 -11.06
CA LEU A 28 4.28 4.18 -12.01
C LEU A 28 4.62 5.45 -12.81
N SER A 29 5.47 6.31 -12.26
CA SER A 29 5.99 7.50 -12.93
C SER A 29 7.40 7.84 -12.46
N ASP A 30 8.00 8.85 -13.08
CA ASP A 30 9.24 9.46 -12.58
C ASP A 30 8.90 10.40 -11.41
N PRO A 31 9.63 10.33 -10.27
CA PRO A 31 9.42 11.23 -9.13
C PRO A 31 9.47 12.70 -9.51
N LYS A 32 10.25 13.12 -10.51
CA LYS A 32 10.37 14.55 -10.87
C LYS A 32 9.06 15.19 -11.34
N TYR A 33 8.09 14.38 -11.77
CA TYR A 33 6.76 14.84 -12.17
C TYR A 33 5.73 14.79 -11.02
N SER A 34 6.10 14.21 -9.87
CA SER A 34 5.26 14.20 -8.67
C SER A 34 5.14 15.59 -8.08
N LYS A 35 3.98 15.93 -7.53
CA LYS A 35 3.78 17.12 -6.69
C LYS A 35 3.46 16.68 -5.28
N ILE A 36 4.00 17.39 -4.29
CA ILE A 36 3.61 17.16 -2.89
C ILE A 36 2.15 17.59 -2.70
N ASP A 37 1.30 16.62 -2.40
CA ASP A 37 0.02 16.83 -1.73
C ASP A 37 0.27 17.23 -0.28
N ASN A 38 0.08 18.52 0.02
CA ASN A 38 0.27 19.07 1.38
C ASN A 38 -0.72 18.51 2.39
N LEU A 39 -1.86 17.96 1.95
CA LEU A 39 -2.85 17.39 2.87
C LEU A 39 -2.29 16.15 3.59
N LEU A 40 -1.42 15.39 2.92
CA LEU A 40 -0.75 14.21 3.50
C LEU A 40 0.22 14.55 4.63
N ILE A 41 0.81 15.75 4.62
CA ILE A 41 1.87 16.12 5.58
C ILE A 41 1.32 16.15 7.00
N GLY A 42 2.05 15.52 7.92
CA GLY A 42 1.70 15.45 9.34
C GLY A 42 1.64 14.03 9.87
N LYS A 43 1.12 13.91 11.10
CA LYS A 43 0.94 12.65 11.81
C LYS A 43 -0.47 12.11 11.60
N TRP A 44 -0.58 10.81 11.40
CA TRP A 44 -1.83 10.09 11.25
C TRP A 44 -1.85 8.88 12.18
N LEU A 45 -2.94 8.69 12.91
CA LEU A 45 -3.15 7.55 13.81
C LEU A 45 -4.21 6.64 13.22
N GLY A 46 -3.97 5.33 13.19
CA GLY A 46 -4.98 4.35 12.80
C GLY A 46 -6.22 4.50 13.68
N THR A 47 -7.40 4.57 13.07
CA THR A 47 -8.67 4.77 13.80
C THR A 47 -9.30 3.48 14.29
N GLU A 48 -8.87 2.34 13.78
CA GLU A 48 -9.42 1.03 14.14
C GLU A 48 -8.44 0.28 15.05
N GLU A 49 -9.00 -0.31 16.11
CA GLU A 49 -8.32 -1.26 16.98
C GLU A 49 -8.16 -2.58 16.21
N ILE A 50 -7.07 -2.73 15.47
CA ILE A 50 -6.71 -3.98 14.76
C ILE A 50 -6.27 -5.04 15.79
N ASP A 51 -7.02 -5.20 16.90
CA ASP A 51 -6.65 -5.54 18.28
C ASP A 51 -6.31 -4.29 19.11
N SER A 52 -7.00 -4.07 20.24
CA SER A 52 -6.83 -2.92 21.17
C SER A 52 -5.39 -2.72 21.67
N THR A 53 -4.51 -3.70 21.41
CA THR A 53 -3.07 -3.66 21.67
C THR A 53 -2.22 -3.08 20.52
N LYS A 54 -2.76 -2.85 19.32
CA LYS A 54 -2.05 -2.25 18.18
C LYS A 54 -2.33 -0.77 18.06
N LYS A 55 -1.29 0.05 18.12
CA LYS A 55 -1.36 1.44 17.64
C LYS A 55 -0.47 1.60 16.43
N ILE A 56 -1.06 1.96 15.30
CA ILE A 56 -0.35 2.29 14.07
C ILE A 56 -0.27 3.81 13.94
N GLU A 57 0.94 4.31 13.72
CA GLU A 57 1.20 5.72 13.46
C GLU A 57 1.91 5.85 12.10
N LEU A 58 1.42 6.77 11.27
CA LEU A 58 2.07 7.21 10.04
C LEU A 58 2.51 8.66 10.20
N TYR A 59 3.70 8.98 9.74
CA TYR A 59 4.17 10.36 9.68
C TYR A 59 4.73 10.66 8.30
N PHE A 60 4.17 11.67 7.64
CA PHE A 60 4.61 12.15 6.35
C PHE A 60 5.28 13.51 6.51
N SER A 61 6.50 13.64 6.01
CA SER A 61 7.20 14.92 5.86
C SER A 61 7.77 15.08 4.46
N LYS A 62 8.09 16.31 4.07
CA LYS A 62 8.75 16.59 2.79
C LYS A 62 10.22 16.19 2.91
N LEU A 63 10.68 15.30 2.04
CA LEU A 63 12.12 15.07 1.86
C LEU A 63 12.68 16.09 0.86
N ASN A 64 11.93 16.40 -0.20
CA ASN A 64 12.21 17.46 -1.16
C ASN A 64 10.90 17.92 -1.85
N SER A 65 11.00 18.61 -2.98
CA SER A 65 9.86 19.14 -3.76
C SER A 65 8.92 18.08 -4.33
N ASN A 66 9.33 16.82 -4.41
CA ASN A 66 8.61 15.75 -5.11
C ASN A 66 8.44 14.47 -4.31
N ILE A 67 9.26 14.28 -3.26
CA ILE A 67 9.39 13.04 -2.48
C ILE A 67 9.04 13.30 -1.00
N TYR A 68 8.30 12.37 -0.43
CA TYR A 68 8.00 12.26 0.99
C TYR A 68 9.05 11.41 1.72
N SER A 69 9.38 11.80 2.94
CA SER A 69 9.89 10.88 3.96
C SER A 69 8.68 10.38 4.76
N ILE A 70 8.56 9.06 4.90
CA ILE A 70 7.44 8.40 5.54
C ILE A 70 7.98 7.55 6.68
N LYS A 71 7.42 7.73 7.87
CA LYS A 71 7.69 6.83 9.01
C LYS A 71 6.43 6.07 9.33
N TYR A 72 6.54 4.75 9.37
CA TYR A 72 5.51 3.85 9.87
C TYR A 72 5.96 3.32 11.23
N LYS A 73 5.11 3.45 12.25
CA LYS A 73 5.36 2.87 13.57
C LYS A 73 4.18 1.99 13.95
N GLN A 74 4.49 0.78 14.39
CA GLN A 74 3.52 -0.13 14.98
C GLN A 74 3.95 -0.44 16.40
N LYS A 75 3.19 0.05 17.37
CA LYS A 75 3.40 -0.22 18.80
C LYS A 75 2.70 -1.53 19.16
N ARG A 76 3.51 -2.52 19.57
CA ARG A 76 3.11 -3.86 20.06
C ARG A 76 4.25 -4.45 20.90
N ARG A 77 4.07 -5.69 21.41
CA ARG A 77 5.11 -6.51 22.08
C ARG A 77 6.42 -6.61 21.28
N ASN A 78 6.34 -6.49 19.94
CA ASN A 78 7.46 -6.28 19.05
C ASN A 78 7.25 -4.94 18.33
N GLU A 79 7.80 -3.87 18.88
CA GLU A 79 7.78 -2.56 18.21
C GLU A 79 8.47 -2.69 16.84
N MET A 80 7.81 -2.13 15.82
CA MET A 80 8.33 -2.04 14.46
C MET A 80 8.30 -0.59 14.03
N GLU A 81 9.43 -0.09 13.56
CA GLU A 81 9.54 1.20 12.89
C GLU A 81 10.15 0.97 11.51
N LEU A 82 9.45 1.48 10.49
CA LEU A 82 9.92 1.47 9.12
C LEU A 82 10.11 2.91 8.64
N LYS A 83 11.24 3.16 8.00
CA LYS A 83 11.52 4.41 7.29
C LYS A 83 11.40 4.13 5.80
N LEU A 84 10.56 4.90 5.13
CA LEU A 84 10.19 4.71 3.73
C LEU A 84 10.33 6.05 3.00
N LYS A 85 10.49 5.98 1.69
CA LYS A 85 10.31 7.13 0.80
C LYS A 85 9.10 6.88 -0.07
N GLY A 86 8.48 7.96 -0.55
CA GLY A 86 7.46 7.82 -1.57
C GLY A 86 7.15 9.08 -2.33
N PHE A 87 6.41 8.94 -3.43
CA PHE A 87 5.96 10.06 -4.25
C PHE A 87 4.62 9.73 -4.90
N VAL A 88 3.88 10.77 -5.30
CA VAL A 88 2.51 10.62 -5.79
C VAL A 88 2.50 10.55 -7.31
N THR A 89 1.79 9.56 -7.84
CA THR A 89 1.36 9.49 -9.23
C THR A 89 -0.15 9.66 -9.29
N ILE A 90 -0.64 10.45 -10.25
CA ILE A 90 -2.07 10.57 -10.52
C ILE A 90 -2.38 9.82 -11.82
N LEU A 91 -3.30 8.86 -11.76
CA LEU A 91 -3.83 8.12 -12.91
C LEU A 91 -5.35 8.25 -12.93
N ASN A 92 -5.92 8.85 -13.99
CA ASN A 92 -7.37 9.09 -14.12
C ASN A 92 -8.01 9.60 -12.81
N ASN A 93 -7.43 10.66 -12.24
CA ASN A 93 -7.83 11.29 -10.96
C ASN A 93 -7.66 10.44 -9.68
N ILE A 94 -7.13 9.23 -9.78
CA ILE A 94 -6.76 8.40 -8.63
C ILE A 94 -5.35 8.78 -8.17
N LYS A 95 -5.21 9.14 -6.89
CA LYS A 95 -3.91 9.41 -6.26
C LYS A 95 -3.30 8.12 -5.75
N ILE A 96 -2.11 7.82 -6.23
CA ILE A 96 -1.36 6.60 -5.88
C ILE A 96 0.00 7.01 -5.33
N LEU A 97 0.32 6.52 -4.14
CA LEU A 97 1.61 6.67 -3.50
C LEU A 97 2.51 5.49 -3.90
N ASN A 98 3.62 5.81 -4.57
CA ASN A 98 4.69 4.86 -4.88
C ASN A 98 5.62 4.86 -3.67
N ILE A 99 5.65 3.76 -2.91
CA ILE A 99 6.49 3.61 -1.70
C ILE A 99 7.69 2.72 -2.03
N TYR A 100 8.88 3.12 -1.61
CA TYR A 100 10.13 2.41 -1.83
C TYR A 100 11.16 2.74 -0.73
N ASP A 101 12.37 2.19 -0.85
CA ASP A 101 13.46 2.32 0.14
C ASP A 101 12.97 1.93 1.53
N ILE A 102 12.29 0.78 1.62
CA ILE A 102 11.74 0.27 2.88
C ILE A 102 12.90 -0.21 3.74
N VAL A 103 13.27 0.60 4.73
CA VAL A 103 14.30 0.27 5.73
C VAL A 103 13.59 -0.08 7.04
N ASP A 104 13.75 -1.32 7.47
CA ASP A 104 13.37 -1.78 8.81
C ASP A 104 14.56 -1.53 9.74
N ASP A 105 14.33 -1.04 10.96
CA ASP A 105 15.39 -0.83 11.94
C ASP A 105 16.19 -2.11 12.24
N LYS A 106 15.62 -3.31 11.98
CA LYS A 106 16.32 -4.60 12.07
C LYS A 106 17.11 -4.97 10.81
N SER A 107 16.72 -4.46 9.64
CA SER A 107 17.35 -4.72 8.34
C SER A 107 17.93 -3.42 7.78
N LYS A 108 19.24 -3.21 7.98
CA LYS A 108 19.96 -2.01 7.52
C LYS A 108 20.05 -1.85 5.99
N SER A 109 19.52 -2.81 5.22
CA SER A 109 19.50 -2.75 3.75
C SER A 109 18.09 -2.42 3.24
N PRO A 110 17.94 -1.40 2.38
CA PRO A 110 16.64 -1.04 1.82
C PRO A 110 16.11 -2.13 0.89
N ARG A 111 14.80 -2.36 0.91
CA ARG A 111 14.15 -3.12 -0.17
C ARG A 111 14.05 -2.23 -1.41
N ASN A 112 14.71 -2.64 -2.48
CA ASN A 112 14.67 -1.97 -3.80
C ASN A 112 13.42 -2.39 -4.60
N LYS A 113 12.24 -2.34 -3.98
CA LYS A 113 10.95 -2.62 -4.64
C LYS A 113 9.98 -1.49 -4.35
N PHE A 114 9.11 -1.24 -5.33
CA PHE A 114 8.00 -0.31 -5.22
C PHE A 114 6.74 -1.05 -4.78
N LEU A 115 6.05 -0.48 -3.80
CA LEU A 115 4.67 -0.80 -3.43
C LEU A 115 3.77 0.37 -3.84
N PHE A 116 2.50 0.08 -4.14
CA PHE A 116 1.57 1.07 -4.65
C PHE A 116 0.33 1.16 -3.76
N PHE A 117 0.08 2.35 -3.23
CA PHE A 117 -1.04 2.59 -2.34
C PHE A 117 -1.95 3.66 -2.92
N LYS A 118 -3.20 3.32 -3.21
CA LYS A 118 -4.25 4.31 -3.42
C LYS A 118 -4.58 4.96 -2.08
N TYR A 119 -4.69 6.28 -2.08
CA TYR A 119 -5.17 7.01 -0.90
C TYR A 119 -6.24 8.03 -1.23
N GLU A 120 -7.14 8.25 -0.28
CA GLU A 120 -8.19 9.25 -0.34
C GLU A 120 -8.25 10.00 0.99
N ILE A 121 -8.18 11.32 0.94
CA ILE A 121 -8.30 12.18 2.13
C ILE A 121 -9.70 12.78 2.15
N VAL A 122 -10.45 12.53 3.22
CA VAL A 122 -11.78 13.09 3.45
C VAL A 122 -11.80 13.70 4.84
N LYS A 123 -11.87 15.05 4.89
CA LYS A 123 -11.68 15.84 6.13
C LYS A 123 -10.32 15.52 6.76
N GLU A 124 -10.31 15.07 8.01
CA GLU A 124 -9.11 14.69 8.76
C GLU A 124 -8.81 13.18 8.68
N ASN A 125 -9.46 12.44 7.77
CA ASN A 125 -9.24 11.01 7.62
C ASN A 125 -8.55 10.70 6.30
N ILE A 126 -7.57 9.81 6.33
CA ILE A 126 -6.99 9.19 5.13
C ILE A 126 -7.40 7.72 5.09
N LYS A 127 -7.92 7.28 3.95
CA LYS A 127 -8.14 5.88 3.64
C LYS A 127 -7.01 5.40 2.75
N ILE A 128 -6.42 4.26 3.07
CA ILE A 128 -5.32 3.67 2.30
C ILE A 128 -5.72 2.26 1.84
N SER A 129 -5.42 1.96 0.59
CA SER A 129 -5.61 0.63 -0.03
C SER A 129 -4.40 0.31 -0.89
N PHE A 130 -3.97 -0.95 -0.92
CA PHE A 130 -2.79 -1.39 -1.66
C PHE A 130 -3.19 -2.02 -2.99
N ALA A 131 -2.37 -1.84 -4.03
CA ALA A 131 -2.54 -2.58 -5.28
C ALA A 131 -2.22 -4.06 -5.02
N SER A 132 -3.17 -4.95 -5.33
CA SER A 132 -3.08 -6.39 -5.09
C SER A 132 -2.39 -7.12 -6.23
N ASP A 133 -1.69 -8.19 -5.88
CA ASP A 133 -1.12 -9.13 -6.84
C ASP A 133 -2.15 -10.13 -7.41
N LYS A 134 -3.36 -10.24 -6.83
CA LYS A 134 -4.37 -11.23 -7.23
C LYS A 134 -4.71 -11.22 -8.72
N ILE A 135 -4.76 -10.02 -9.32
CA ILE A 135 -5.11 -9.87 -10.73
C ILE A 135 -3.88 -9.73 -11.64
N VAL A 136 -2.69 -9.77 -11.07
CA VAL A 136 -1.42 -9.67 -11.79
C VAL A 136 -1.04 -11.04 -12.33
N LYS A 137 -1.25 -11.26 -13.63
CA LYS A 137 -0.90 -12.53 -14.28
C LYS A 137 0.58 -12.66 -14.62
N LYS A 138 1.27 -11.53 -14.76
CA LYS A 138 2.68 -11.46 -15.17
C LYS A 138 3.34 -10.24 -14.52
N ARG A 139 4.58 -10.40 -14.06
CA ARG A 139 5.39 -9.29 -13.56
C ARG A 139 5.72 -8.33 -14.70
N MET A 140 5.32 -7.06 -14.54
CA MET A 140 5.71 -5.99 -15.47
C MET A 140 7.17 -5.61 -15.24
N THR A 141 7.92 -5.43 -16.32
CA THR A 141 9.35 -5.11 -16.27
C THR A 141 9.65 -3.68 -16.72
N SER A 142 8.68 -3.00 -17.33
CA SER A 142 8.82 -1.62 -17.77
C SER A 142 7.78 -0.70 -17.13
N ARG A 143 8.16 0.57 -16.93
CA ARG A 143 7.27 1.61 -16.40
C ARG A 143 6.01 1.78 -17.27
N THR A 144 6.17 1.72 -18.59
CA THR A 144 5.04 1.87 -19.53
C THR A 144 4.06 0.72 -19.39
N GLU A 145 4.55 -0.52 -19.34
CA GLU A 145 3.72 -1.72 -19.13
C GLU A 145 2.98 -1.64 -17.79
N LEU A 146 3.70 -1.31 -16.71
CA LEU A 146 3.12 -1.15 -15.38
C LEU A 146 2.04 -0.06 -15.35
N ARG A 147 2.33 1.11 -15.93
CA ARG A 147 1.37 2.23 -15.99
C ARG A 147 0.12 1.85 -16.77
N ASN A 148 0.27 1.21 -17.92
CA ASN A 148 -0.85 0.75 -18.74
C ASN A 148 -1.68 -0.31 -18.01
N PHE A 149 -1.02 -1.22 -17.30
CA PHE A 149 -1.70 -2.20 -16.46
C PHE A 149 -2.56 -1.53 -15.38
N PHE A 150 -2.02 -0.54 -14.66
CA PHE A 150 -2.80 0.22 -13.69
C PHE A 150 -3.99 0.91 -14.35
N ILE A 151 -3.77 1.67 -15.42
CA ILE A 151 -4.86 2.40 -16.12
C ILE A 151 -5.98 1.44 -16.54
N ASN A 152 -5.64 0.25 -17.03
CA ASN A 152 -6.62 -0.71 -17.55
C ASN A 152 -7.32 -1.56 -16.48
N ASN A 153 -6.79 -1.60 -15.25
CA ASN A 153 -7.28 -2.52 -14.23
C ASN A 153 -7.62 -1.88 -12.89
N MET A 154 -7.21 -0.63 -12.63
CA MET A 154 -7.32 -0.02 -11.30
C MET A 154 -8.75 0.23 -10.80
N ASN A 155 -9.73 0.13 -11.69
CA ASN A 155 -11.15 0.22 -11.37
C ASN A 155 -11.83 -1.15 -11.24
N LYS A 156 -11.10 -2.26 -11.40
CA LYS A 156 -11.63 -3.61 -11.23
C LYS A 156 -11.69 -3.97 -9.76
N ASP A 157 -12.73 -4.72 -9.39
CA ASP A 157 -12.85 -5.28 -8.06
C ASP A 157 -11.64 -6.15 -7.71
N GLY A 158 -11.15 -5.98 -6.49
CA GLY A 158 -9.96 -6.68 -6.00
C GLY A 158 -8.62 -6.10 -6.51
N PHE A 159 -8.60 -5.02 -7.29
CA PHE A 159 -7.33 -4.37 -7.62
C PHE A 159 -6.74 -3.61 -6.44
N PHE A 160 -7.53 -2.73 -5.82
CA PHE A 160 -7.14 -2.04 -4.60
C PHE A 160 -7.77 -2.77 -3.42
N GLU A 161 -6.94 -3.51 -2.70
CA GLU A 161 -7.32 -4.22 -1.50
C GLU A 161 -7.00 -3.41 -0.26
N LYS A 162 -7.71 -3.71 0.81
CA LYS A 162 -7.54 -3.04 2.10
C LYS A 162 -6.63 -3.93 2.93
N MET A 163 -5.83 -3.32 3.81
CA MET A 163 -4.79 -4.05 4.56
C MET A 163 -5.34 -5.05 5.60
N ASP A 164 -6.66 -5.09 5.83
CA ASP A 164 -7.34 -6.03 6.73
C ASP A 164 -8.62 -6.60 6.11
N ASP A 165 -9.04 -7.75 6.63
CA ASP A 165 -10.25 -8.49 6.23
C ASP A 165 -11.55 -7.71 6.53
N GLU A 166 -11.51 -6.78 7.51
CA GLU A 166 -12.62 -5.89 7.88
C GLU A 166 -12.70 -4.64 7.00
N GLY A 167 -11.60 -4.37 6.30
CA GLY A 167 -11.59 -3.54 5.14
C GLY A 167 -11.81 -2.07 5.42
N LYS A 168 -11.02 -1.43 6.30
CA LYS A 168 -10.70 0.02 6.25
C LYS A 168 -9.50 0.36 7.16
N LEU A 169 -8.27 0.34 6.64
CA LEU A 169 -7.22 1.17 7.22
C LEU A 169 -7.52 2.66 6.98
N THR A 170 -8.24 3.22 7.93
CA THR A 170 -8.47 4.65 8.05
C THR A 170 -7.52 5.19 9.11
N PHE A 171 -6.88 6.30 8.81
CA PHE A 171 -6.08 7.03 9.79
C PHE A 171 -6.66 8.42 9.97
N LYS A 172 -6.68 8.90 11.21
CA LYS A 172 -7.09 10.25 11.56
C LYS A 172 -5.85 11.12 11.76
N LYS A 173 -5.87 12.32 11.20
CA LYS A 173 -4.81 13.30 11.36
C LYS A 173 -4.74 13.76 12.81
N VAL A 174 -3.54 13.91 13.33
CA VAL A 174 -3.27 14.47 14.65
C VAL A 174 -2.45 15.73 14.46
N ASN A 175 -2.95 16.83 15.01
CA ASN A 175 -2.29 18.13 15.02
C ASN A 175 -1.14 18.13 16.04
#